data_AF-A0A7V5S0K1-F1
#
_entry.id   AF-A0A7V5S0K1-F1
#
_cell.length_a   1.000
_cell.length_b   1.000
_cell.length_c   1.000
_cell.angle_alpha   90.00
_cell.angle_beta   90.00
_cell.angle_gamma   90.00
#
_symmetry.space_group_name_H-M   'P 1'
#
loop_
_entity.id
_entity.type
_entity.pdbx_description
1 polymer ?
#
loop_
_entity_poly.entity_id
_entity_poly.type
_entity_poly.pdbx_seq_one_letter_code
_entity_poly.pdbx_strand_id
1 'polypeptide(L)'
;MFPQFRRTGVPPVQVDLSGTLKPRQEAFMRIGLIGYGRMGQAVERVAMARGHHIVGVIRRETPYTEREAIAQQADALIDFSRADAVPDNVALALTTKTPLVIGTTGWDAHRPDLERQVRAANGSVLHAPNFSIAVQAFLQHAVNLAAQLLQLEGWDVAIEEIHHRGKADAPSGTARALATRLQHALDAKREPVYPLPAERRLDENQFAVGVLRIGSEFGTHRLLLDGPYDWIEITHRAKSRDGFAYGAVRAVEWLIGRTGFFTFQEVLNDILTHREE
;
A
#
# COMPACT_ATOMS: atom_id res chain seq x y z
N MET A 1 -6.47 -10.70 41.42
CA MET A 1 -5.13 -10.07 41.38
C MET A 1 -4.78 -9.91 39.90
N PHE A 2 -5.13 -8.77 39.29
CA PHE A 2 -4.90 -8.49 37.86
C PHE A 2 -3.68 -7.57 37.70
N PRO A 3 -2.79 -7.79 36.72
CA PRO A 3 -1.60 -6.97 36.55
C PRO A 3 -1.94 -5.63 35.87
N GLN A 4 -1.32 -4.56 36.38
CA GLN A 4 -1.42 -3.19 35.91
C GLN A 4 -0.70 -3.02 34.56
N PHE A 5 -1.41 -2.49 33.56
CA PHE A 5 -0.79 -1.99 32.33
C PHE A 5 -0.09 -0.65 32.59
N ARG A 6 1.22 -0.59 32.37
CA ARG A 6 2.01 0.64 32.35
C ARG A 6 1.64 1.48 31.13
N ARG A 7 1.17 2.70 31.36
CA ARG A 7 1.01 3.74 30.34
C ARG A 7 2.40 4.21 29.86
N THR A 8 2.74 3.97 28.60
CA THR A 8 3.81 4.70 27.90
C THR A 8 3.20 5.95 27.27
N GLY A 9 3.78 7.11 27.59
CA GLY A 9 3.18 8.43 27.36
C GLY A 9 3.05 8.82 25.89
N VAL A 10 1.81 9.14 25.52
CA VAL A 10 1.47 10.08 24.44
C VAL A 10 1.51 11.48 25.06
N PRO A 11 2.10 12.51 24.41
CA PRO A 11 2.07 13.86 24.97
C PRO A 11 0.62 14.35 25.11
N PRO A 12 0.30 15.13 26.16
CA PRO A 12 -1.06 15.56 26.44
C PRO A 12 -1.58 16.48 25.33
N VAL A 13 -2.83 16.26 24.94
CA VAL A 13 -3.60 17.13 24.05
C VAL A 13 -3.65 18.54 24.65
N GLN A 14 -3.22 19.56 23.90
CA GLN A 14 -3.49 20.94 24.26
C GLN A 14 -4.95 21.26 23.95
N VAL A 15 -5.75 21.42 25.00
CA VAL A 15 -7.15 21.88 24.93
C VAL A 15 -7.14 23.39 25.24
N ASP A 16 -7.68 24.22 24.35
CA ASP A 16 -7.96 25.62 24.67
C ASP A 16 -9.31 25.75 25.40
N LEU A 17 -9.46 26.84 26.16
CA LEU A 17 -10.57 27.13 27.07
C LEU A 17 -11.97 27.20 26.42
N SER A 18 -12.11 27.03 25.10
CA SER A 18 -13.38 27.02 24.36
C SER A 18 -14.03 25.64 24.20
N GLY A 19 -13.35 24.54 24.54
CA GLY A 19 -13.91 23.18 24.40
C GLY A 19 -14.10 22.72 22.94
N THR A 20 -13.67 23.52 21.97
CA THR A 20 -13.61 23.16 20.55
C THR A 20 -12.29 22.45 20.28
N LEU A 21 -12.34 21.17 19.91
CA LEU A 21 -11.20 20.48 19.32
C LEU A 21 -10.87 21.19 18.01
N LYS A 22 -9.67 21.78 17.91
CA LYS A 22 -9.20 22.27 16.60
C LYS A 22 -9.05 21.07 15.68
N PRO A 23 -9.56 21.11 14.43
CA PRO A 23 -9.20 20.11 13.45
C PRO A 23 -7.68 20.06 13.38
N ARG A 24 -7.10 18.86 13.30
CA ARG A 24 -5.66 18.69 13.14
C ARG A 24 -5.30 19.45 11.86
N GLN A 25 -4.70 20.63 11.99
CA GLN A 25 -4.10 21.31 10.85
C GLN A 25 -3.09 20.29 10.31
N GLU A 26 -3.39 19.65 9.18
CA GLU A 26 -2.40 18.84 8.48
C GLU A 26 -1.24 19.78 8.20
N ALA A 27 -0.17 19.66 9.01
CA ALA A 27 0.97 20.54 8.91
C ALA A 27 1.51 20.42 7.48
N PHE A 28 1.70 21.55 6.80
CA PHE A 28 2.30 21.57 5.48
C PHE A 28 3.69 20.92 5.56
N MET A 29 3.88 19.80 4.87
CA MET A 29 5.14 19.06 4.87
C MET A 29 6.00 19.38 3.65
N ARG A 30 7.31 19.30 3.85
CA ARG A 30 8.34 19.30 2.82
C ARG A 30 8.64 17.85 2.43
N ILE A 31 8.37 17.49 1.19
CA ILE A 31 8.52 16.11 0.71
C ILE A 31 9.64 16.08 -0.35
N GLY A 32 10.63 15.20 -0.14
CA GLY A 32 11.62 14.86 -1.16
C GLY A 32 11.16 13.64 -1.96
N LEU A 33 11.31 13.67 -3.28
CA LEU A 33 10.94 12.56 -4.16
C LEU A 33 12.18 11.82 -4.62
N ILE A 34 12.18 10.49 -4.52
CA ILE A 34 13.21 9.63 -5.10
C ILE A 34 12.61 8.88 -6.28
N GLY A 35 13.11 9.18 -7.48
CA GLY A 35 12.51 8.75 -8.73
C GLY A 35 11.36 9.65 -9.18
N TYR A 36 11.32 9.96 -10.48
CA TYR A 36 10.35 10.88 -11.05
C TYR A 36 9.90 10.41 -12.44
N GLY A 37 9.46 9.16 -12.48
CA GLY A 37 8.64 8.65 -13.58
C GLY A 37 7.17 9.02 -13.41
N ARG A 38 6.28 8.28 -14.08
CA ARG A 38 4.82 8.48 -14.01
C ARG A 38 4.27 8.48 -12.58
N MET A 39 4.89 7.73 -11.67
CA MET A 39 4.45 7.64 -10.28
C MET A 39 4.94 8.83 -9.45
N GLY A 40 6.23 9.22 -9.56
CA GLY A 40 6.74 10.43 -8.89
C GLY A 40 6.00 11.71 -9.30
N GLN A 41 5.63 11.85 -10.58
CA GLN A 41 4.80 12.97 -11.06
C GLN A 41 3.38 12.97 -10.45
N ALA A 42 2.77 11.79 -10.28
CA ALA A 42 1.47 11.70 -9.64
C ALA A 42 1.56 11.99 -8.13
N VAL A 43 2.65 11.57 -7.47
CA VAL A 43 2.92 11.91 -6.06
C VAL A 43 3.07 13.41 -5.88
N GLU A 44 3.88 14.09 -6.70
CA GLU A 44 4.02 15.55 -6.65
C GLU A 44 2.66 16.24 -6.77
N ARG A 45 1.88 15.92 -7.80
CA ARG A 45 0.58 16.56 -8.00
C ARG A 45 -0.36 16.34 -6.82
N VAL A 46 -0.42 15.13 -6.27
CA VAL A 46 -1.29 14.82 -5.13
C VAL A 46 -0.79 15.49 -3.85
N ALA A 47 0.52 15.49 -3.60
CA ALA A 47 1.12 16.17 -2.47
C ALA A 47 0.83 17.68 -2.50
N MET A 48 1.02 18.33 -3.65
CA MET A 48 0.72 19.76 -3.83
C MET A 48 -0.77 20.05 -3.68
N ALA A 49 -1.66 19.20 -4.20
CA ALA A 49 -3.10 19.34 -4.03
C ALA A 49 -3.54 19.21 -2.55
N ARG A 50 -2.75 18.51 -1.72
CA ARG A 50 -2.93 18.42 -0.26
C ARG A 50 -2.21 19.52 0.51
N GLY A 51 -1.61 20.50 -0.19
CA GLY A 51 -0.93 21.65 0.40
C GLY A 51 0.54 21.40 0.78
N HIS A 52 1.09 20.21 0.54
CA HIS A 52 2.50 19.95 0.80
C HIS A 52 3.41 20.55 -0.28
N HIS A 53 4.69 20.68 0.04
CA HIS A 53 5.71 21.25 -0.84
C HIS A 53 6.72 20.19 -1.25
N ILE A 54 7.07 20.12 -2.53
CA ILE A 54 8.18 19.29 -3.01
C ILE A 54 9.48 20.08 -2.89
N VAL A 55 10.42 19.59 -2.09
CA VAL A 55 11.72 20.27 -1.89
C VAL A 55 12.79 19.86 -2.89
N GLY A 56 12.60 18.73 -3.58
CA GLY A 56 13.53 18.28 -4.60
C GLY A 56 13.22 16.89 -5.11
N VAL A 57 13.90 16.54 -6.20
CA VAL A 57 13.79 15.24 -6.86
C VAL A 57 15.17 14.61 -6.97
N ILE A 58 15.34 13.46 -6.33
CA ILE A 58 16.52 12.62 -6.43
C ILE A 58 16.36 11.65 -7.61
N ARG A 59 17.28 11.74 -8.57
CA ARG A 59 17.41 10.85 -9.73
C ARG A 59 18.69 10.03 -9.62
N ARG A 60 18.91 9.12 -10.58
CA ARG A 60 20.10 8.25 -10.60
C ARG A 60 21.39 9.05 -10.70
N GLU A 61 21.34 10.12 -11.48
CA GLU A 61 22.44 11.04 -11.79
C GLU A 61 22.62 12.15 -10.74
N THR A 62 21.70 12.28 -9.78
CA THR A 62 21.80 13.31 -8.73
C THR A 62 23.03 13.01 -7.84
N PRO A 63 24.01 13.93 -7.76
CA PRO A 63 25.18 13.76 -6.91
C PRO A 63 24.81 13.52 -5.45
N TYR A 64 25.60 12.73 -4.72
CA TYR A 64 25.31 12.40 -3.32
C TYR A 64 25.11 13.65 -2.45
N THR A 65 25.92 14.70 -2.63
CA THR A 65 25.81 15.96 -1.89
C THR A 65 24.46 16.65 -2.08
N GLU A 66 23.90 16.59 -3.30
CA GLU A 66 22.57 17.13 -3.59
C GLU A 66 21.47 16.23 -3.03
N ARG A 67 21.63 14.90 -3.10
CA ARG A 67 20.71 13.94 -2.45
C ARG A 67 20.60 14.19 -0.96
N GLU A 68 21.73 14.38 -0.30
CA GLU A 68 21.83 14.66 1.13
C GLU A 68 21.17 16.00 1.49
N ALA A 69 21.43 17.05 0.70
CA ALA A 69 20.80 18.35 0.89
C ALA A 69 19.27 18.30 0.76
N ILE A 70 18.74 17.59 -0.25
CA ILE A 70 17.29 17.39 -0.43
C ILE A 70 16.71 16.64 0.77
N ALA A 71 17.36 15.57 1.21
CA ALA A 71 16.88 14.77 2.35
C ALA A 71 16.86 15.58 3.65
N GLN A 72 17.90 16.34 3.96
CA GLN A 72 17.97 17.19 5.15
C GLN A 72 16.92 18.33 5.14
N GLN A 73 16.49 18.77 3.95
CA GLN A 73 15.43 19.77 3.78
C GLN A 73 14.03 19.15 3.76
N ALA A 74 13.90 17.83 3.69
CA ALA A 74 12.60 17.18 3.67
C ALA A 74 12.17 16.78 5.09
N ASP A 75 10.88 16.83 5.33
CA ASP A 75 10.26 16.22 6.51
C ASP A 75 10.04 14.72 6.28
N ALA A 76 9.97 14.28 5.03
CA ALA A 76 9.96 12.88 4.62
C ALA A 76 10.36 12.69 3.14
N LEU A 77 10.78 11.47 2.81
CA LEU A 77 11.10 11.03 1.46
C LEU A 77 10.07 10.03 0.94
N ILE A 78 9.74 10.09 -0.35
CA ILE A 78 8.93 9.08 -1.04
C ILE A 78 9.74 8.47 -2.17
N ASP A 79 9.95 7.16 -2.13
CA ASP A 79 10.74 6.38 -3.08
C ASP A 79 9.86 5.54 -4.02
N PHE A 80 9.80 5.99 -5.27
CA PHE A 80 9.31 5.24 -6.43
C PHE A 80 10.42 5.16 -7.51
N SER A 81 11.59 4.69 -7.09
CA SER A 81 12.78 4.50 -7.92
C SER A 81 12.88 3.07 -8.49
N ARG A 82 14.00 2.40 -8.25
CA ARG A 82 14.34 1.06 -8.77
C ARG A 82 14.81 0.17 -7.63
N ALA A 83 14.57 -1.13 -7.75
CA ALA A 83 14.90 -2.10 -6.69
C ALA A 83 16.36 -2.03 -6.24
N ASP A 84 17.29 -1.84 -7.17
CA ASP A 84 18.73 -1.74 -6.93
C ASP A 84 19.14 -0.48 -6.15
N ALA A 85 18.32 0.57 -6.16
CA ALA A 85 18.59 1.82 -5.45
C ALA A 85 18.05 1.86 -4.02
N VAL A 86 17.14 0.95 -3.65
CA VAL A 86 16.47 0.97 -2.33
C VAL A 86 17.45 0.90 -1.16
N PRO A 87 18.47 0.02 -1.15
CA PRO A 87 19.44 -0.02 -0.05
C PRO A 87 20.15 1.33 0.15
N ASP A 88 20.59 1.98 -0.91
CA ASP A 88 21.25 3.30 -0.85
C ASP A 88 20.30 4.41 -0.39
N ASN A 89 19.03 4.34 -0.78
CA ASN A 89 18.02 5.31 -0.35
C ASN A 89 17.68 5.15 1.14
N VAL A 90 17.61 3.91 1.64
CA VAL A 90 17.48 3.65 3.08
C VAL A 90 18.71 4.17 3.82
N ALA A 91 19.92 3.91 3.33
CA ALA A 91 21.14 4.44 3.95
C ALA A 91 21.17 5.98 4.02
N LEU A 92 20.72 6.66 2.95
CA LEU A 92 20.55 8.11 2.91
C LEU A 92 19.53 8.60 3.96
N ALA A 93 18.36 7.95 4.03
CA ALA A 93 17.31 8.27 4.99
C ALA A 93 17.78 8.10 6.44
N LEU A 94 18.53 7.03 6.73
CA LEU A 94 19.10 6.79 8.06
C LEU A 94 20.18 7.82 8.42
N THR A 95 21.09 8.12 7.50
CA THR A 95 22.17 9.12 7.70
C THR A 95 21.60 10.51 7.98
N THR A 96 20.56 10.90 7.25
CA THR A 96 19.91 12.22 7.39
C THR A 96 18.80 12.24 8.44
N LYS A 97 18.46 11.09 9.03
CA LYS A 97 17.35 10.89 9.98
C LYS A 97 15.99 11.32 9.41
N THR A 98 15.81 11.14 8.11
CA THR A 98 14.60 11.54 7.38
C THR A 98 13.68 10.33 7.20
N PRO A 99 12.40 10.40 7.61
CA PRO A 99 11.43 9.34 7.36
C PRO A 99 11.34 8.98 5.87
N LEU A 100 11.16 7.69 5.55
CA LEU A 100 11.15 7.20 4.17
C LEU A 100 9.96 6.27 3.92
N VAL A 101 9.15 6.62 2.90
CA VAL A 101 8.09 5.77 2.36
C VAL A 101 8.56 5.15 1.04
N ILE A 102 8.61 3.81 0.98
CA ILE A 102 9.10 3.05 -0.17
C ILE A 102 7.92 2.39 -0.88
N GLY A 103 7.69 2.79 -2.13
CA GLY A 103 6.78 2.12 -3.07
C GLY A 103 7.46 1.36 -4.19
N THR A 104 8.78 1.42 -4.24
CA THR A 104 9.60 0.53 -5.08
C THR A 104 9.39 -0.93 -4.68
N THR A 105 9.31 -1.82 -5.68
CA THR A 105 9.13 -3.27 -5.51
C THR A 105 10.35 -4.04 -6.02
N GLY A 106 10.47 -5.33 -5.69
CA GLY A 106 11.49 -6.22 -6.28
C GLY A 106 12.84 -6.19 -5.57
N TRP A 107 12.88 -5.71 -4.33
CA TRP A 107 14.09 -5.63 -3.48
C TRP A 107 13.99 -6.53 -2.25
N ASP A 108 12.99 -7.43 -2.19
CA ASP A 108 12.63 -8.23 -1.02
C ASP A 108 13.81 -9.03 -0.42
N ALA A 109 14.79 -9.40 -1.24
CA ALA A 109 16.02 -10.06 -0.80
C ALA A 109 16.82 -9.24 0.23
N HIS A 110 16.74 -7.91 0.18
CA HIS A 110 17.42 -7.01 1.12
C HIS A 110 16.62 -6.72 2.39
N ARG A 111 15.34 -7.11 2.42
CA ARG A 111 14.40 -6.70 3.47
C ARG A 111 14.85 -7.08 4.89
N PRO A 112 15.26 -8.32 5.19
CA PRO A 112 15.68 -8.68 6.55
C PRO A 112 16.82 -7.82 7.07
N ASP A 113 17.75 -7.42 6.20
CA ASP A 113 18.93 -6.63 6.56
C ASP A 113 18.57 -5.17 6.77
N LEU A 114 17.77 -4.59 5.87
CA LEU A 114 17.30 -3.21 6.00
C LEU A 114 16.42 -3.02 7.23
N GLU A 115 15.53 -3.97 7.56
CA GLU A 115 14.72 -3.89 8.78
C GLU A 115 15.59 -3.84 10.04
N ARG A 116 16.67 -4.64 10.11
CA ARG A 116 17.61 -4.60 11.23
C ARG A 116 18.34 -3.26 11.32
N GLN A 117 18.83 -2.75 10.20
CA GLN A 117 19.53 -1.46 10.14
C GLN A 117 18.63 -0.29 10.57
N VAL A 118 17.40 -0.26 10.07
CA VAL A 118 16.41 0.78 10.41
C VAL A 118 16.13 0.77 11.91
N ARG A 119 15.88 -0.41 12.50
CA ARG A 119 15.65 -0.51 13.95
C ARG A 119 16.87 -0.12 14.77
N ALA A 120 18.06 -0.55 14.38
CA ALA A 120 19.31 -0.22 15.09
C ALA A 120 19.62 1.28 15.08
N ALA A 121 19.24 1.98 14.01
CA ALA A 121 19.44 3.42 13.86
C ALA A 121 18.29 4.27 14.42
N ASN A 122 17.26 3.67 15.04
CA ASN A 122 15.99 4.34 15.39
C ASN A 122 15.38 5.09 14.17
N GLY A 123 15.53 4.52 12.98
CA GLY A 123 15.01 5.08 11.74
C GLY A 123 13.50 4.95 11.62
N SER A 124 12.95 5.58 10.59
CA SER A 124 11.51 5.56 10.28
C SER A 124 11.30 5.22 8.81
N VAL A 125 10.90 3.98 8.55
CA VAL A 125 10.70 3.48 7.18
C VAL A 125 9.34 2.81 7.08
N LEU A 126 8.61 3.08 6.01
CA LEU A 126 7.40 2.35 5.65
C LEU A 126 7.56 1.79 4.25
N HIS A 127 7.22 0.52 4.06
CA HIS A 127 7.19 -0.10 2.74
C HIS A 127 5.81 -0.65 2.41
N ALA A 128 5.39 -0.45 1.16
CA ALA A 128 4.34 -1.27 0.58
C ALA A 128 4.47 -1.38 -0.94
N PRO A 129 4.15 -2.55 -1.52
CA PRO A 129 4.08 -2.73 -2.97
C PRO A 129 2.84 -2.06 -3.60
N ASN A 130 1.88 -1.63 -2.78
CA ASN A 130 0.65 -0.99 -3.24
C ASN A 130 0.08 -0.05 -2.16
N PHE A 131 0.09 1.24 -2.47
CA PHE A 131 -0.42 2.32 -1.62
C PHE A 131 -1.89 2.69 -1.86
N SER A 132 -2.60 2.04 -2.78
CA SER A 132 -4.02 2.38 -2.98
C SER A 132 -4.86 1.93 -1.78
N ILE A 133 -5.36 2.90 -1.01
CA ILE A 133 -6.27 2.68 0.12
C ILE A 133 -7.50 1.89 -0.34
N ALA A 134 -8.09 2.30 -1.47
CA ALA A 134 -9.27 1.64 -2.02
C ALA A 134 -8.99 0.19 -2.43
N VAL A 135 -7.81 -0.11 -3.00
CA VAL A 135 -7.42 -1.50 -3.30
C VAL A 135 -7.30 -2.31 -2.01
N GLN A 136 -6.64 -1.78 -0.98
CA GLN A 136 -6.44 -2.52 0.27
C GLN A 136 -7.77 -2.78 1.00
N ALA A 137 -8.67 -1.78 1.02
CA ALA A 137 -10.02 -1.94 1.55
C ALA A 137 -10.81 -2.98 0.74
N PHE A 138 -10.75 -2.91 -0.59
CA PHE A 138 -11.35 -3.92 -1.47
C PHE A 138 -10.84 -5.32 -1.15
N LEU A 139 -9.52 -5.53 -1.07
CA LEU A 139 -8.92 -6.82 -0.74
C LEU A 139 -9.43 -7.33 0.63
N GLN A 140 -9.47 -6.46 1.64
CA GLN A 140 -9.91 -6.83 2.98
C GLN A 140 -11.38 -7.25 3.01
N HIS A 141 -12.27 -6.43 2.43
CA HIS A 141 -13.71 -6.68 2.49
C HIS A 141 -14.15 -7.80 1.56
N ALA A 142 -13.57 -7.89 0.35
CA ALA A 142 -13.88 -8.94 -0.60
C ALA A 142 -13.50 -10.33 -0.06
N VAL A 143 -12.30 -10.47 0.52
CA VAL A 143 -11.86 -11.75 1.12
C VAL A 143 -12.75 -12.13 2.30
N ASN A 144 -13.10 -11.18 3.17
CA ASN A 144 -13.95 -11.46 4.32
C ASN A 144 -15.36 -11.93 3.90
N LEU A 145 -15.96 -11.29 2.89
CA LEU A 145 -17.26 -11.72 2.38
C LEU A 145 -17.18 -13.11 1.73
N ALA A 146 -16.18 -13.33 0.88
CA ALA A 146 -15.97 -14.62 0.23
C ALA A 146 -15.81 -15.76 1.25
N ALA A 147 -14.98 -15.54 2.27
CA ALA A 147 -14.70 -16.54 3.29
C ALA A 147 -15.93 -16.90 4.13
N GLN A 148 -16.92 -16.00 4.25
CA GLN A 148 -18.20 -16.28 4.91
C GLN A 148 -19.13 -17.09 4.02
N LEU A 149 -19.29 -16.68 2.75
CA LEU A 149 -20.22 -17.31 1.82
C LEU A 149 -19.74 -18.70 1.35
N LEU A 150 -18.44 -18.89 1.18
CA LEU A 150 -17.85 -20.17 0.77
C LEU A 150 -17.91 -21.27 1.86
N GLN A 151 -18.41 -20.96 3.06
CA GLN A 151 -18.76 -21.97 4.06
C GLN A 151 -20.15 -22.59 3.81
N LEU A 152 -20.98 -21.95 2.98
CA LEU A 152 -22.31 -22.41 2.62
C LEU A 152 -22.22 -23.35 1.42
N GLU A 153 -23.14 -24.30 1.35
CA GLU A 153 -23.19 -25.28 0.26
C GLU A 153 -23.52 -24.60 -1.08
N GLY A 154 -22.83 -25.04 -2.14
CA GLY A 154 -23.09 -24.60 -3.51
C GLY A 154 -22.51 -23.24 -3.89
N TRP A 155 -21.73 -22.59 -3.02
CA TRP A 155 -21.03 -21.36 -3.37
C TRP A 155 -19.69 -21.63 -4.07
N ASP A 156 -19.44 -20.86 -5.12
CA ASP A 156 -18.18 -20.82 -5.85
C ASP A 156 -17.62 -19.41 -5.95
N VAL A 157 -16.34 -19.31 -6.32
CA VAL A 157 -15.62 -18.05 -6.41
C VAL A 157 -14.74 -18.01 -7.64
N ALA A 158 -14.62 -16.83 -8.24
CA ALA A 158 -13.64 -16.55 -9.28
C ALA A 158 -13.09 -15.14 -9.11
N ILE A 159 -11.88 -14.93 -9.64
CA ILE A 159 -11.26 -13.61 -9.72
C ILE A 159 -11.12 -13.24 -11.19
N GLU A 160 -11.46 -12.00 -11.53
CA GLU A 160 -11.18 -11.42 -12.83
C GLU A 160 -10.32 -10.16 -12.67
N GLU A 161 -9.35 -9.99 -13.56
CA GLU A 161 -8.67 -8.70 -13.70
C GLU A 161 -8.66 -8.19 -15.14
N ILE A 162 -8.63 -6.86 -15.27
CA ILE A 162 -8.52 -6.17 -16.55
C ILE A 162 -7.46 -5.08 -16.43
N HIS A 163 -6.48 -5.07 -17.33
CA HIS A 163 -5.48 -4.02 -17.41
C HIS A 163 -5.22 -3.62 -18.87
N HIS A 164 -4.51 -2.52 -19.05
CA HIS A 164 -4.07 -2.05 -20.36
C HIS A 164 -3.22 -3.10 -21.11
N ARG A 165 -3.21 -3.01 -22.45
CA ARG A 165 -2.54 -3.97 -23.34
C ARG A 165 -1.05 -4.18 -23.01
N GLY A 166 -0.35 -3.11 -22.63
CA GLY A 166 1.09 -3.15 -22.34
C GLY A 166 1.50 -3.61 -20.94
N LYS A 167 0.59 -4.16 -20.11
CA LYS A 167 0.96 -4.63 -18.77
C LYS A 167 1.68 -5.97 -18.87
N ALA A 168 2.93 -6.01 -18.39
CA ALA A 168 3.84 -7.14 -18.55
C ALA A 168 3.55 -8.32 -17.62
N ASP A 169 3.19 -8.05 -16.36
CA ASP A 169 2.85 -9.08 -15.38
C ASP A 169 1.41 -9.58 -15.57
N ALA A 170 1.24 -10.91 -15.54
CA ALA A 170 -0.04 -11.60 -15.58
C ALA A 170 0.01 -12.84 -14.67
N PRO A 171 -0.92 -13.01 -13.71
CA PRO A 171 -1.81 -11.97 -13.19
C PRO A 171 -1.04 -10.74 -12.64
N SER A 172 -1.77 -9.69 -12.30
CA SER A 172 -1.29 -8.50 -11.61
C SER A 172 -0.96 -8.81 -10.14
N GLY A 173 -0.12 -7.97 -9.53
CA GLY A 173 0.17 -8.08 -8.09
C GLY A 173 -1.09 -8.04 -7.21
N THR A 174 -2.08 -7.21 -7.57
CA THR A 174 -3.35 -7.13 -6.81
C THR A 174 -4.21 -8.38 -6.96
N ALA A 175 -4.30 -8.97 -8.16
CA ALA A 175 -5.04 -10.23 -8.34
C ALA A 175 -4.36 -11.39 -7.61
N ARG A 176 -3.02 -11.47 -7.64
CA ARG A 176 -2.27 -12.44 -6.81
C ARG A 176 -2.55 -12.23 -5.32
N ALA A 177 -2.52 -10.97 -4.85
CA ALA A 177 -2.79 -10.67 -3.45
C ALA A 177 -4.21 -11.08 -3.04
N LEU A 178 -5.22 -10.85 -3.90
CA LEU A 178 -6.59 -11.28 -3.66
C LEU A 178 -6.68 -12.82 -3.56
N ALA A 179 -6.11 -13.53 -4.52
CA ALA A 179 -6.12 -14.99 -4.55
C ALA A 179 -5.38 -15.61 -3.37
N THR A 180 -4.19 -15.11 -3.02
CA THR A 180 -3.42 -15.58 -1.87
C THR A 180 -4.18 -15.33 -0.56
N ARG A 181 -4.75 -14.13 -0.36
CA ARG A 181 -5.55 -13.84 0.84
C ARG A 181 -6.80 -14.72 0.92
N LEU A 182 -7.46 -14.98 -0.20
CA LEU A 182 -8.61 -15.87 -0.27
C LEU A 182 -8.23 -17.31 0.08
N GLN A 183 -7.15 -17.84 -0.52
CA GLN A 183 -6.63 -19.18 -0.19
C GLN A 183 -6.32 -19.31 1.30
N HIS A 184 -5.68 -18.31 1.91
CA HIS A 184 -5.43 -18.29 3.36
C HIS A 184 -6.71 -18.26 4.19
N ALA A 185 -7.70 -17.43 3.81
CA ALA A 185 -8.97 -17.33 4.52
C ALA A 185 -9.82 -18.61 4.43
N LEU A 186 -9.52 -19.48 3.46
CA LEU A 186 -10.16 -20.78 3.27
C LEU A 186 -9.31 -21.95 3.79
N ASP A 187 -8.31 -21.69 4.65
CA ASP A 187 -7.39 -22.70 5.20
C ASP A 187 -6.71 -23.57 4.13
N ALA A 188 -6.36 -22.97 2.98
CA ALA A 188 -5.81 -23.66 1.81
C ALA A 188 -6.69 -24.79 1.25
N LYS A 189 -7.98 -24.85 1.62
CA LYS A 189 -8.94 -25.82 1.07
C LYS A 189 -9.30 -25.53 -0.37
N ARG A 190 -9.03 -24.33 -0.88
CA ARG A 190 -9.20 -23.99 -2.29
C ARG A 190 -7.93 -23.36 -2.87
N GLU A 191 -7.55 -23.78 -4.07
CA GLU A 191 -6.35 -23.33 -4.77
C GLU A 191 -6.69 -22.51 -6.02
N PRO A 192 -5.99 -21.38 -6.25
CA PRO A 192 -6.18 -20.61 -7.47
C PRO A 192 -5.53 -21.29 -8.68
N VAL A 193 -6.20 -21.21 -9.84
CA VAL A 193 -5.69 -21.73 -11.12
C VAL A 193 -5.44 -20.58 -12.11
N TYR A 194 -4.24 -20.56 -12.71
CA TYR A 194 -3.77 -19.50 -13.61
C TYR A 194 -3.09 -20.07 -14.87
N PRO A 195 -3.55 -19.72 -16.08
CA PRO A 195 -4.96 -19.52 -16.45
C PRO A 195 -5.75 -20.83 -16.32
N LEU A 196 -7.06 -20.78 -16.54
CA LEU A 196 -7.87 -22.00 -16.64
C LEU A 196 -7.35 -22.92 -17.77
N PRO A 197 -7.13 -24.22 -17.55
CA PRO A 197 -6.70 -25.13 -18.59
C PRO A 197 -7.83 -25.37 -19.60
N ALA A 198 -7.49 -25.46 -20.89
CA ALA A 198 -8.48 -25.60 -21.96
C ALA A 198 -9.25 -26.93 -21.95
N GLU A 199 -8.65 -27.99 -21.39
CA GLU A 199 -9.14 -29.37 -21.56
C GLU A 199 -9.57 -30.05 -20.25
N ARG A 200 -9.69 -29.30 -19.15
CA ARG A 200 -10.24 -29.87 -17.91
C ARG A 200 -11.19 -28.92 -17.19
N ARG A 201 -12.10 -29.52 -16.44
CA ARG A 201 -12.92 -28.81 -15.45
C ARG A 201 -12.06 -28.45 -14.24
N LEU A 202 -12.45 -27.38 -13.54
CA LEU A 202 -11.90 -27.11 -12.21
C LEU A 202 -12.34 -28.20 -11.25
N ASP A 203 -11.43 -28.56 -10.36
CA ASP A 203 -11.76 -29.40 -9.20
C ASP A 203 -12.56 -28.55 -8.19
N GLU A 204 -13.38 -29.19 -7.35
CA GLU A 204 -14.21 -28.48 -6.34
C GLU A 204 -13.37 -27.63 -5.36
N ASN A 205 -12.10 -28.01 -5.18
CA ASN A 205 -11.12 -27.31 -4.37
C ASN A 205 -10.28 -26.31 -5.17
N GLN A 206 -10.74 -25.84 -6.32
CA GLN A 206 -10.04 -24.85 -7.14
C GLN A 206 -10.93 -23.66 -7.47
N PHE A 207 -10.30 -22.51 -7.75
CA PHE A 207 -11.00 -21.35 -8.30
C PHE A 207 -10.20 -20.69 -9.43
N ALA A 208 -10.91 -20.15 -10.42
CA ALA A 208 -10.27 -19.52 -11.57
C ALA A 208 -9.78 -18.10 -11.24
N VAL A 209 -8.63 -17.74 -11.82
CA VAL A 209 -8.20 -16.35 -11.94
C VAL A 209 -8.05 -15.96 -13.42
N GLY A 210 -9.01 -15.19 -13.91
CA GLY A 210 -9.08 -14.69 -15.27
C GLY A 210 -8.27 -13.40 -15.47
N VAL A 211 -7.61 -13.29 -16.62
CA VAL A 211 -6.75 -12.15 -16.95
C VAL A 211 -7.13 -11.58 -18.32
N LEU A 212 -7.51 -10.30 -18.36
CA LEU A 212 -7.79 -9.57 -19.59
C LEU A 212 -6.80 -8.41 -19.80
N ARG A 213 -6.43 -8.18 -21.06
CA ARG A 213 -5.55 -7.10 -21.50
C ARG A 213 -6.21 -6.29 -22.60
N ILE A 214 -6.72 -5.10 -22.28
CA ILE A 214 -7.50 -4.28 -23.21
C ILE A 214 -7.22 -2.78 -23.03
N GLY A 215 -7.07 -2.09 -24.15
CA GLY A 215 -6.98 -0.63 -24.21
C GLY A 215 -5.97 -0.03 -23.23
N SER A 216 -6.42 0.99 -22.49
CA SER A 216 -5.65 1.79 -21.54
C SER A 216 -6.13 1.64 -20.09
N GLU A 217 -6.80 0.54 -19.75
CA GLU A 217 -7.36 0.31 -18.42
C GLU A 217 -6.26 0.33 -17.33
N PHE A 218 -6.41 1.16 -16.29
CA PHE A 218 -5.40 1.28 -15.23
C PHE A 218 -5.34 0.02 -14.35
N GLY A 219 -6.48 -0.64 -14.18
CA GLY A 219 -6.63 -1.84 -13.38
C GLY A 219 -8.06 -1.96 -12.85
N THR A 220 -8.78 -2.97 -13.30
CA THR A 220 -10.04 -3.43 -12.71
C THR A 220 -9.80 -4.80 -12.11
N HIS A 221 -10.31 -5.03 -10.91
CA HIS A 221 -10.23 -6.28 -10.16
C HIS A 221 -11.62 -6.63 -9.67
N ARG A 222 -12.07 -7.84 -9.96
CA ARG A 222 -13.37 -8.35 -9.57
C ARG A 222 -13.21 -9.63 -8.77
N LEU A 223 -13.98 -9.71 -7.69
CA LEU A 223 -14.29 -10.98 -7.04
C LEU A 223 -15.73 -11.34 -7.42
N LEU A 224 -15.89 -12.51 -8.01
CA LEU A 224 -17.18 -13.06 -8.41
C LEU A 224 -17.51 -14.18 -7.45
N LEU A 225 -18.72 -14.18 -6.90
CA LEU A 225 -19.25 -15.21 -6.03
C LEU A 225 -20.61 -15.64 -6.59
N ASP A 226 -20.74 -16.93 -6.86
CA ASP A 226 -21.96 -17.53 -7.40
C ASP A 226 -22.46 -18.58 -6.41
N GLY A 227 -23.73 -18.51 -6.07
CA GLY A 227 -24.40 -19.45 -5.18
C GLY A 227 -25.71 -19.95 -5.79
N PRO A 228 -26.40 -20.90 -5.14
CA PRO A 228 -27.59 -21.54 -5.72
C PRO A 228 -28.73 -20.58 -6.09
N TYR A 229 -28.80 -19.42 -5.43
CA TYR A 229 -29.89 -18.45 -5.58
C TYR A 229 -29.41 -17.01 -5.78
N ASP A 230 -28.11 -16.76 -5.64
CA ASP A 230 -27.55 -15.42 -5.52
C ASP A 230 -26.25 -15.29 -6.31
N TRP A 231 -26.05 -14.12 -6.91
CA TRP A 231 -24.81 -13.74 -7.57
C TRP A 231 -24.29 -12.44 -6.95
N ILE A 232 -23.02 -12.42 -6.56
CA ILE A 232 -22.37 -11.24 -5.99
C ILE A 232 -21.10 -10.92 -6.76
N GLU A 233 -20.97 -9.66 -7.17
CA GLU A 233 -19.74 -9.11 -7.73
C GLU A 233 -19.25 -7.97 -6.84
N ILE A 234 -17.97 -8.02 -6.44
CA ILE A 234 -17.27 -6.89 -5.84
C ILE A 234 -16.20 -6.42 -6.81
N THR A 235 -16.29 -5.17 -7.22
CA THR A 235 -15.38 -4.58 -8.22
C THR A 235 -14.63 -3.38 -7.66
N HIS A 236 -13.30 -3.44 -7.77
CA HIS A 236 -12.43 -2.27 -7.66
C HIS A 236 -11.98 -1.83 -9.06
N ARG A 237 -12.05 -0.53 -9.35
CA ARG A 237 -11.55 0.05 -10.60
C ARG A 237 -10.69 1.29 -10.34
N ALA A 238 -9.41 1.21 -10.70
CA ALA A 238 -8.51 2.35 -10.66
C ALA A 238 -8.87 3.35 -11.79
N LYS A 239 -9.10 4.61 -11.42
CA LYS A 239 -9.37 5.68 -12.40
C LYS A 239 -8.10 6.36 -12.92
N SER A 240 -7.02 6.33 -12.13
CA SER A 240 -5.73 6.90 -12.45
C SER A 240 -4.66 6.38 -11.48
N ARG A 241 -3.42 6.86 -11.62
CA ARG A 241 -2.34 6.59 -10.65
C ARG A 241 -2.53 7.31 -9.32
N ASP A 242 -3.50 8.21 -9.22
CA ASP A 242 -3.61 9.16 -8.11
C ASP A 242 -4.05 8.49 -6.84
N GLY A 243 -4.82 7.40 -6.94
CA GLY A 243 -5.18 6.60 -5.77
C GLY A 243 -3.95 6.01 -5.07
N PHE A 244 -2.92 5.63 -5.83
CA PHE A 244 -1.66 5.14 -5.27
C PHE A 244 -0.80 6.28 -4.72
N ALA A 245 -0.70 7.39 -5.46
CA ALA A 245 0.00 8.59 -4.99
C ALA A 245 -0.61 9.14 -3.70
N TYR A 246 -1.94 9.20 -3.62
CA TYR A 246 -2.69 9.63 -2.46
C TYR A 246 -2.32 8.81 -1.24
N GLY A 247 -2.40 7.48 -1.31
CA GLY A 247 -2.02 6.67 -0.16
C GLY A 247 -0.53 6.75 0.19
N ALA A 248 0.38 6.99 -0.75
CA ALA A 248 1.79 7.24 -0.43
C ALA A 248 1.99 8.55 0.34
N VAL A 249 1.25 9.61 -0.02
CA VAL A 249 1.25 10.88 0.72
C VAL A 249 0.61 10.68 2.11
N ARG A 250 -0.51 9.97 2.21
CA ARG A 250 -1.11 9.59 3.51
C ARG A 250 -0.15 8.77 4.38
N ALA A 251 0.64 7.89 3.77
CA ALA A 251 1.64 7.11 4.47
C ALA A 251 2.75 8.01 5.05
N VAL A 252 3.17 9.05 4.33
CA VAL A 252 4.11 10.05 4.86
C VAL A 252 3.52 10.78 6.06
N GLU A 253 2.30 11.30 5.94
CA GLU A 253 1.59 11.98 7.03
C GLU A 253 1.49 11.10 8.28
N TRP A 254 1.19 9.82 8.07
CA TRP A 254 1.13 8.84 9.14
C TRP A 254 2.51 8.51 9.70
N LEU A 255 3.58 8.49 8.90
CA LEU A 255 4.90 8.07 9.35
C LEU A 255 5.59 9.08 10.29
N ILE A 256 5.21 10.37 10.21
CA ILE A 256 5.80 11.42 11.05
C ILE A 256 5.68 11.10 12.55
N GLY A 257 6.81 11.26 13.25
CA GLY A 257 6.92 11.03 14.69
C GLY A 257 6.99 9.55 15.11
N ARG A 258 7.00 8.60 14.16
CA ARG A 258 7.11 7.16 14.42
C ARG A 258 8.51 6.67 14.09
N THR A 259 8.97 5.65 14.81
CA THR A 259 10.25 4.97 14.58
C THR A 259 10.03 3.47 14.45
N GLY A 260 10.70 2.85 13.49
CA GLY A 260 10.52 1.45 13.14
C GLY A 260 10.43 1.22 11.65
N PHE A 261 10.14 -0.03 11.31
CA PHE A 261 9.88 -0.47 9.94
C PHE A 261 8.42 -0.90 9.85
N PHE A 262 7.63 -0.15 9.09
CA PHE A 262 6.17 -0.24 9.07
C PHE A 262 5.66 -0.78 7.73
N THR A 263 4.41 -1.26 7.76
CA THR A 263 3.67 -1.65 6.56
C THR A 263 2.48 -0.73 6.33
N PHE A 264 2.00 -0.66 5.09
CA PHE A 264 0.82 0.13 4.77
C PHE A 264 -0.49 -0.40 5.40
N GLN A 265 -0.50 -1.62 5.92
CA GLN A 265 -1.65 -2.14 6.68
C GLN A 265 -1.91 -1.31 7.94
N GLU A 266 -0.85 -0.83 8.60
CA GLU A 266 -0.97 -0.02 9.82
C GLU A 266 -1.57 1.36 9.52
N VAL A 267 -1.16 1.96 8.39
CA VAL A 267 -1.76 3.19 7.85
C VAL A 267 -3.24 2.97 7.53
N LEU A 268 -3.56 1.88 6.83
CA LEU A 268 -4.93 1.55 6.47
C LEU A 268 -5.83 1.39 7.70
N ASN A 269 -5.36 0.66 8.71
CA ASN A 269 -6.12 0.46 9.94
C ASN A 269 -6.42 1.79 10.62
N ASP A 270 -5.45 2.70 10.69
CA ASP A 270 -5.63 4.03 11.28
C ASP A 270 -6.66 4.86 10.49
N ILE A 271 -6.52 4.91 9.14
CA ILE A 271 -7.43 5.65 8.25
C ILE A 271 -8.86 5.08 8.30
N LEU A 272 -9.04 3.77 8.36
CA LEU A 272 -10.38 3.16 8.36
C LEU A 272 -11.08 3.22 9.73
N THR A 273 -10.33 3.37 10.81
CA THR A 273 -10.89 3.43 12.18
C THR A 273 -11.14 4.86 12.66
N HIS A 274 -10.41 5.85 12.13
CA HIS A 274 -10.61 7.25 12.44
C HIS A 274 -11.38 7.93 11.30
N ARG A 275 -12.56 8.49 11.60
CA ARG A 275 -13.25 9.34 10.65
C ARG A 275 -12.46 10.63 10.49
N GLU A 276 -12.18 11.02 9.25
CA GLU A 276 -11.79 12.40 8.95
C GLU A 276 -13.01 13.28 9.27
N GLU A 277 -12.90 14.08 10.33
CA GLU A 277 -13.88 15.12 10.70
C GLU A 277 -13.69 16.38 9.86
#